data_AF-A0A9C7UZT8-F1
#
_entry.id   AF-A0A9C7UZT8-F1
#
_cell.length_a   1.000
_cell.length_b   1.000
_cell.length_c   1.000
_cell.angle_alpha   90.00
_cell.angle_beta   90.00
_cell.angle_gamma   90.00
#
_symmetry.space_group_name_H-M   'P 1'
#
loop_
_entity.id
_entity.type
_entity.pdbx_description
1 polymer ?
#
loop_
_entity_poly.entity_id
_entity_poly.type
_entity_poly.pdbx_seq_one_letter_code
_entity_poly.pdbx_strand_id
1 'polypeptide(L)'
;SGMQLLDIPNRCWSDEVLNKLGIDKSLLAKVYESPEITGTITKKAAELTGLKVGTPVVGGAGDNAAAAVGTGVVEDGKAFTTIGSSGVVFAHTSNISIDKKGRVHTFCCAVPGCWHVMGVTQSAGLSLKWFRDNF
;
A
#
# COMPACT_ATOMS: atom_id res chain seq x y z
N SER A 1 -5.43 4.14 -0.07
CA SER A 1 -5.10 4.17 -1.51
C SER A 1 -5.85 3.10 -2.31
N GLY A 2 -5.67 1.80 -2.02
CA GLY A 2 -6.25 0.72 -2.85
C GLY A 2 -7.77 0.63 -2.93
N MET A 3 -8.51 1.25 -1.99
CA MET A 3 -9.97 1.25 -1.98
C MET A 3 -10.62 2.12 -3.07
N GLN A 4 -9.85 2.91 -3.83
CA GLN A 4 -10.36 3.88 -4.82
C GLN A 4 -11.23 5.01 -4.22
N LEU A 5 -11.32 5.12 -2.89
CA LEU A 5 -12.05 6.18 -2.18
C LEU A 5 -11.15 7.32 -1.66
N LEU A 6 -9.83 7.18 -1.79
CA LEU A 6 -8.85 8.10 -1.23
C LEU A 6 -8.42 9.14 -2.29
N ASP A 7 -8.39 10.41 -1.91
CA ASP A 7 -7.64 11.44 -2.63
C ASP A 7 -6.14 11.19 -2.40
N ILE A 8 -5.47 10.67 -3.42
CA ILE A 8 -4.07 10.24 -3.32
C ILE A 8 -3.11 11.42 -3.11
N PRO A 9 -3.19 12.54 -3.86
CA PRO A 9 -2.37 13.72 -3.59
C PRO A 9 -2.54 14.28 -2.19
N ASN A 10 -3.78 14.40 -1.69
CA ASN A 10 -4.06 15.03 -0.39
C ASN A 10 -4.04 14.03 0.78
N ARG A 11 -3.90 12.73 0.50
CA ARG A 11 -3.75 11.65 1.49
C ARG A 11 -4.91 11.58 2.48
N CYS A 12 -6.11 11.90 2.01
CA CYS A 12 -7.34 11.91 2.80
C CYS A 12 -8.49 11.28 2.00
N TRP A 13 -9.61 11.00 2.67
CA TRP A 13 -10.79 10.51 1.95
C TRP A 13 -11.30 11.56 0.95
N SER A 14 -11.61 11.14 -0.28
CA SER A 14 -12.11 12.02 -1.33
C SER A 14 -13.61 12.29 -1.14
N ASP A 15 -13.96 13.49 -0.69
CA ASP A 15 -15.37 13.87 -0.51
C ASP A 15 -16.14 13.82 -1.84
N GLU A 16 -15.49 14.15 -2.97
CA GLU A 16 -16.11 14.03 -4.30
C GLU A 16 -16.52 12.59 -4.61
N VAL A 17 -15.61 11.63 -4.45
CA VAL A 17 -15.88 10.21 -4.74
C VAL A 17 -16.92 9.65 -3.78
N LEU A 18 -16.79 9.94 -2.48
CA LEU A 18 -17.74 9.46 -1.47
C LEU A 18 -19.15 9.97 -1.73
N ASN A 19 -19.30 11.27 -2.04
CA ASN A 19 -20.60 11.86 -2.36
C ASN A 19 -21.22 11.24 -3.61
N LYS A 20 -20.45 11.02 -4.68
CA LYS A 20 -20.94 10.38 -5.92
C LYS A 20 -21.39 8.93 -5.70
N LEU A 21 -20.76 8.23 -4.77
CA LEU A 21 -21.10 6.85 -4.42
C LEU A 21 -22.16 6.75 -3.31
N GLY A 22 -22.58 7.86 -2.73
CA GLY A 22 -23.51 7.88 -1.59
C GLY A 22 -22.96 7.22 -0.33
N ILE A 23 -21.63 7.23 -0.15
CA ILE A 23 -20.95 6.63 1.00
C ILE A 23 -20.80 7.67 2.10
N ASP A 24 -21.36 7.40 3.28
CA ASP A 24 -21.13 8.22 4.46
C ASP A 24 -19.67 8.05 4.94
N LYS A 25 -18.93 9.17 4.94
CA LYS A 25 -17.54 9.26 5.41
C LYS A 25 -17.38 8.79 6.86
N SER A 26 -18.42 8.91 7.70
CA SER A 26 -18.39 8.48 9.10
C SER A 26 -18.21 6.96 9.26
N LEU A 27 -18.56 6.18 8.23
CA LEU A 27 -18.37 4.73 8.19
C LEU A 27 -16.92 4.33 7.92
N LEU A 28 -16.08 5.26 7.47
CA LEU A 28 -14.69 5.00 7.14
C LEU A 28 -13.80 5.31 8.34
N ALA A 29 -12.78 4.47 8.54
CA ALA A 29 -11.77 4.72 9.55
C ALA A 29 -10.98 6.01 9.24
N LYS A 30 -10.46 6.67 10.30
CA LYS A 30 -9.51 7.76 10.12
C LYS A 30 -8.28 7.27 9.35
N VAL A 31 -7.81 8.09 8.41
CA VAL A 31 -6.57 7.85 7.67
C VAL A 31 -5.39 8.30 8.52
N TYR A 32 -4.35 7.47 8.57
CA TYR A 32 -3.09 7.72 9.27
C TYR A 32 -1.92 7.45 8.32
N GLU A 33 -0.81 8.15 8.53
CA GLU A 33 0.48 7.78 7.98
C GLU A 33 0.99 6.49 8.62
N SER A 34 1.74 5.71 7.86
CA SER A 34 2.19 4.37 8.27
C SER A 34 2.91 4.30 9.61
N PRO A 35 3.83 5.22 9.99
CA PRO A 35 4.53 5.15 11.27
C PRO A 35 3.74 5.74 12.43
N GLU A 36 2.57 6.36 12.20
CA GLU A 36 1.77 6.91 13.30
C GLU A 36 1.23 5.80 14.20
N ILE A 37 1.29 6.01 15.52
CA ILE A 37 0.67 5.13 16.50
C ILE A 37 -0.84 5.35 16.44
N THR A 38 -1.58 4.31 16.06
CA THR A 38 -3.04 4.33 15.92
C THR A 38 -3.77 3.74 17.12
N GLY A 39 -3.03 3.08 18.02
CA GLY A 39 -3.56 2.54 19.25
C GLY A 39 -2.50 1.80 20.05
N THR A 40 -2.95 1.06 21.05
CA THR A 40 -2.09 0.19 21.86
C THR A 40 -2.75 -1.17 22.06
N ILE A 41 -1.93 -2.20 22.30
CA ILE A 41 -2.41 -3.54 22.63
C ILE A 41 -3.26 -3.48 23.91
N THR A 42 -4.53 -3.87 23.78
CA THR A 42 -5.47 -3.95 24.90
C THR A 42 -5.22 -5.18 25.77
N LYS A 43 -5.81 -5.24 26.98
CA LYS A 43 -5.76 -6.44 27.83
C LYS A 43 -6.24 -7.70 27.11
N LYS A 44 -7.41 -7.60 26.45
CA LYS A 44 -7.98 -8.70 25.66
C LYS A 44 -7.06 -9.15 24.52
N ALA A 45 -6.44 -8.20 23.79
CA ALA A 45 -5.52 -8.55 22.72
C ALA A 45 -4.22 -9.20 23.24
N ALA A 46 -3.72 -8.73 24.39
CA ALA A 46 -2.56 -9.32 25.05
C ALA A 46 -2.81 -10.79 25.44
N GLU A 47 -3.97 -11.10 26.01
CA GLU A 47 -4.35 -12.47 26.36
C GLU A 47 -4.38 -13.43 25.16
N LEU A 48 -4.79 -12.93 23.98
CA LEU A 48 -4.89 -13.72 22.75
C LEU A 48 -3.55 -13.88 22.02
N THR A 49 -2.65 -12.92 22.14
CA THR A 49 -1.44 -12.82 21.29
C THR A 49 -0.14 -13.03 22.05
N GLY A 50 -0.15 -12.93 23.38
CA GLY A 50 1.03 -12.91 24.23
C GLY A 50 1.80 -11.58 24.22
N LEU A 51 1.33 -10.56 23.47
CA LEU A 51 1.95 -9.24 23.45
C LEU A 51 1.67 -8.47 24.74
N LYS A 52 2.60 -7.59 25.15
CA LYS A 52 2.45 -6.77 26.36
C LYS A 52 1.34 -5.73 26.19
N VAL A 53 0.47 -5.60 27.20
CA VAL A 53 -0.55 -4.53 27.27
C VAL A 53 0.12 -3.15 27.17
N GLY A 54 -0.45 -2.26 26.36
CA GLY A 54 0.09 -0.92 26.14
C GLY A 54 1.18 -0.85 25.07
N THR A 55 1.59 -1.97 24.45
CA THR A 55 2.53 -1.95 23.32
C THR A 55 1.94 -1.10 22.17
N PRO A 56 2.67 -0.11 21.64
CA PRO A 56 2.18 0.70 20.53
C PRO A 56 1.88 -0.12 19.27
N VAL A 57 0.79 0.23 18.60
CA VAL A 57 0.41 -0.30 17.28
C VAL A 57 0.44 0.85 16.29
N VAL A 58 1.21 0.69 15.21
CA VAL A 58 1.31 1.71 14.15
C VAL A 58 0.29 1.46 13.03
N GLY A 59 0.03 2.48 12.21
CA GLY A 59 -0.91 2.39 11.07
C GLY A 59 -0.56 1.29 10.07
N GLY A 60 0.73 0.97 9.96
CA GLY A 60 1.21 -0.10 9.10
C GLY A 60 1.12 0.26 7.62
N ALA A 61 1.17 -0.74 6.75
CA ALA A 61 1.17 -0.54 5.31
C ALA A 61 0.56 -1.74 4.58
N GLY A 62 0.12 -1.52 3.34
CA GLY A 62 -0.17 -2.63 2.42
C GLY A 62 1.09 -3.41 2.07
N ASP A 63 0.93 -4.64 1.59
CA ASP A 63 2.02 -5.60 1.34
C ASP A 63 3.21 -5.03 0.54
N ASN A 64 2.95 -4.38 -0.61
CA ASN A 64 3.98 -3.83 -1.48
C ASN A 64 4.70 -2.64 -0.85
N ALA A 65 3.96 -1.78 -0.15
CA ALA A 65 4.55 -0.65 0.57
C ALA A 65 5.35 -1.11 1.80
N ALA A 66 4.91 -2.17 2.49
CA ALA A 66 5.67 -2.80 3.57
C ALA A 66 6.95 -3.48 3.05
N ALA A 67 6.86 -4.18 1.90
CA ALA A 67 8.02 -4.77 1.23
C ALA A 67 9.03 -3.70 0.79
N ALA A 68 8.54 -2.55 0.29
CA ALA A 68 9.40 -1.41 -0.04
C ALA A 68 10.23 -0.95 1.17
N VAL A 69 9.59 -0.83 2.34
CA VAL A 69 10.28 -0.49 3.60
C VAL A 69 11.30 -1.57 3.96
N GLY A 70 10.89 -2.85 3.95
CA GLY A 70 11.77 -3.97 4.31
C GLY A 70 12.97 -4.14 3.37
N THR A 71 12.88 -3.69 2.13
CA THR A 71 13.95 -3.75 1.11
C THR A 71 14.73 -2.44 0.97
N GLY A 72 14.40 -1.40 1.74
CA GLY A 72 15.06 -0.10 1.67
C GLY A 72 14.74 0.73 0.42
N VAL A 73 13.65 0.40 -0.29
CA VAL A 73 13.09 1.17 -1.42
C VAL A 73 12.17 2.26 -0.88
N VAL A 74 12.77 3.21 -0.16
CA VAL A 74 12.08 4.27 0.58
C VAL A 74 12.58 5.67 0.23
N GLU A 75 13.31 5.80 -0.87
CA GLU A 75 13.84 7.06 -1.40
C GLU A 75 13.86 7.04 -2.93
N ASP A 76 13.93 8.24 -3.53
CA ASP A 76 13.91 8.41 -4.98
C ASP A 76 15.05 7.67 -5.68
N GLY A 77 14.81 7.25 -6.92
CA GLY A 77 15.77 6.50 -7.73
C GLY A 77 15.84 5.02 -7.38
N LYS A 78 15.10 4.54 -6.38
CA LYS A 78 15.01 3.12 -6.03
C LYS A 78 13.70 2.49 -6.51
N ALA A 79 13.84 1.24 -6.93
CA ALA A 79 12.75 0.36 -7.31
C ALA A 79 13.06 -1.07 -6.87
N PHE A 80 12.02 -1.88 -6.67
CA PHE A 80 12.16 -3.33 -6.61
C PHE A 80 11.23 -4.01 -7.60
N THR A 81 11.55 -5.26 -7.89
CA THR A 81 10.66 -6.15 -8.62
C THR A 81 10.44 -7.42 -7.82
N THR A 82 9.20 -7.92 -7.80
CA THR A 82 8.90 -9.26 -7.34
C THR A 82 8.54 -10.11 -8.54
N ILE A 83 9.12 -11.31 -8.61
CA ILE A 83 8.82 -12.29 -9.66
C ILE A 83 8.19 -13.49 -8.97
N GLY A 84 6.89 -13.41 -8.73
CA GLY A 84 6.06 -14.52 -8.31
C GLY A 84 5.33 -15.14 -9.50
N SER A 85 4.17 -15.76 -9.23
CA SER A 85 3.25 -16.19 -10.31
C SER A 85 2.89 -15.01 -11.21
N SER A 86 2.45 -13.92 -10.59
CA SER A 86 2.45 -12.58 -11.15
C SER A 86 3.71 -11.81 -10.72
N GLY A 87 4.04 -10.76 -11.45
CA GLY A 87 5.14 -9.86 -11.15
C GLY A 87 4.65 -8.47 -10.79
N VAL A 88 5.42 -7.79 -9.95
CA VAL A 88 5.21 -6.38 -9.61
C VAL A 88 6.50 -5.62 -9.86
N VAL A 89 6.39 -4.45 -10.49
CA VAL A 89 7.45 -3.45 -10.48
C VAL A 89 6.97 -2.29 -9.62
N PHE A 90 7.74 -1.97 -8.58
CA PHE A 90 7.45 -0.91 -7.64
C PHE A 90 8.58 0.13 -7.71
N ALA A 91 8.22 1.41 -7.81
CA ALA A 91 9.17 2.52 -7.73
C ALA A 91 8.71 3.54 -6.68
N HIS A 92 9.62 3.93 -5.79
CA HIS A 92 9.37 5.01 -4.85
C HIS A 92 9.35 6.36 -5.58
N THR A 93 8.51 7.28 -5.12
CA THR A 93 8.63 8.68 -5.53
C THR A 93 8.22 9.67 -4.43
N SER A 94 9.06 10.67 -4.20
CA SER A 94 8.76 11.83 -3.34
C SER A 94 7.82 12.84 -4.03
N ASN A 95 7.65 12.73 -5.35
CA ASN A 95 6.85 13.64 -6.16
C ASN A 95 5.65 12.91 -6.77
N ILE A 96 4.45 13.43 -6.54
CA ILE A 96 3.24 12.81 -7.08
C ILE A 96 3.27 12.79 -8.63
N SER A 97 3.10 11.60 -9.20
CA SER A 97 2.98 11.40 -10.64
C SER A 97 1.85 10.42 -10.93
N ILE A 98 0.81 10.90 -11.62
CA ILE A 98 -0.38 10.12 -11.96
C ILE A 98 -0.43 9.96 -13.48
N ASP A 99 -0.41 8.72 -13.96
CA ASP A 99 -0.59 8.43 -15.37
C ASP A 99 -2.06 8.61 -15.77
N LYS A 100 -2.34 9.68 -16.53
CA LYS A 100 -3.69 9.98 -17.02
C LYS A 100 -4.31 8.87 -17.88
N LYS A 101 -3.49 7.96 -18.43
CA LYS A 101 -3.95 6.80 -19.20
C LYS A 101 -4.21 5.55 -18.32
N GLY A 102 -3.93 5.62 -17.02
CA GLY A 102 -4.19 4.52 -16.08
C GLY A 102 -3.38 3.25 -16.32
N ARG A 103 -2.19 3.34 -16.95
CA ARG A 103 -1.36 2.14 -17.25
C ARG A 103 -0.59 1.63 -16.03
N VAL A 104 -0.40 2.49 -15.04
CA VAL A 104 0.25 2.19 -13.77
C VAL A 104 -0.61 2.69 -12.62
N HIS A 105 -0.44 2.07 -11.47
CA HIS A 105 -1.10 2.51 -10.24
C HIS A 105 -0.21 3.51 -9.50
N THR A 106 -0.80 4.61 -9.03
CA THR A 106 -0.13 5.55 -8.13
C THR A 106 -0.84 5.51 -6.78
N PHE A 107 -0.09 5.21 -5.71
CA PHE A 107 -0.61 5.10 -4.36
C PHE A 107 0.29 5.84 -3.37
N CYS A 108 -0.24 6.20 -2.19
CA CYS A 108 0.59 6.62 -1.06
C CYS A 108 1.55 5.48 -0.66
N CYS A 109 2.82 5.79 -0.40
CA CYS A 109 3.77 4.82 0.17
C CYS A 109 3.79 4.91 1.70
N ALA A 110 4.53 4.01 2.34
CA ALA A 110 4.67 3.97 3.79
C ALA A 110 5.60 5.06 4.37
N VAL A 111 6.31 5.79 3.50
CA VAL A 111 7.05 6.99 3.90
C VAL A 111 6.08 8.18 3.93
N PRO A 112 5.96 8.90 5.05
CA PRO A 112 5.05 10.04 5.17
C PRO A 112 5.29 11.07 4.06
N GLY A 113 4.21 11.53 3.43
CA GLY A 113 4.29 12.52 2.37
C GLY A 113 4.84 12.04 1.02
N CYS A 114 5.14 10.74 0.86
CA CYS A 114 5.65 10.18 -0.40
C CYS A 114 4.68 9.16 -1.02
N TRP A 115 4.89 8.85 -2.29
CA TRP A 115 4.07 7.94 -3.09
C TRP A 115 4.91 6.82 -3.69
N HIS A 116 4.22 5.90 -4.36
CA HIS A 116 4.86 4.94 -5.22
C HIS A 116 4.05 4.74 -6.49
N VAL A 117 4.76 4.37 -7.55
CA VAL A 117 4.18 3.93 -8.81
C VAL A 117 4.39 2.43 -8.94
N MET A 118 3.36 1.73 -9.38
CA MET A 118 3.38 0.28 -9.47
C MET A 118 2.77 -0.22 -10.77
N GLY A 119 3.50 -1.10 -11.45
CA GLY A 119 3.01 -1.89 -12.58
C GLY A 119 2.86 -3.36 -12.18
N VAL A 120 1.81 -4.01 -12.68
CA VAL A 120 1.55 -5.43 -12.41
C VAL A 120 1.61 -6.23 -13.72
N THR A 121 2.44 -7.26 -13.72
CA THR A 121 2.54 -8.24 -14.81
C THR A 121 1.81 -9.50 -14.39
N GLN A 122 0.65 -9.79 -14.98
CA GLN A 122 -0.22 -10.89 -14.54
C GLN A 122 0.47 -12.27 -14.63
N SER A 123 1.30 -12.48 -15.64
CA SER A 123 2.00 -13.75 -15.87
C SER A 123 3.51 -13.53 -15.94
N ALA A 124 4.14 -13.33 -14.78
CA ALA A 124 5.61 -13.27 -14.69
C ALA A 124 6.17 -14.69 -14.60
N GLY A 125 6.28 -15.26 -13.40
CA GLY A 125 6.75 -16.62 -13.19
C GLY A 125 5.82 -17.69 -13.81
N LEU A 126 4.53 -17.40 -13.96
CA LEU A 126 3.61 -18.31 -14.66
C LEU A 126 4.01 -18.55 -16.12
N SER A 127 4.52 -17.53 -16.81
CA SER A 127 4.96 -17.68 -18.20
C SER A 127 6.18 -18.63 -18.30
N LEU A 128 7.13 -18.49 -17.38
CA LEU A 128 8.29 -19.38 -17.28
C LEU A 128 7.88 -20.81 -16.90
N LYS A 129 6.99 -20.96 -15.92
CA LYS A 129 6.46 -22.25 -15.50
C LYS A 129 5.77 -22.96 -16.68
N TRP A 130 4.90 -22.23 -17.39
CA TRP A 130 4.21 -22.77 -18.56
C TRP A 130 5.19 -23.25 -19.61
N PHE A 131 6.22 -22.45 -19.94
CA PHE A 131 7.22 -22.85 -20.92
C PHE A 131 7.94 -24.14 -20.52
N ARG A 132 8.47 -24.21 -19.29
CA ARG A 132 9.15 -25.39 -18.72
C ARG A 132 8.26 -26.64 -18.74
N ASP A 133 6.96 -26.49 -18.49
CA ASP A 133 6.03 -27.62 -18.38
C ASP A 133 5.56 -28.13 -19.76
N ASN A 134 5.82 -27.40 -20.86
CA ASN A 134 5.29 -27.71 -22.20
C ASN A 134 6.35 -27.88 -23.30
N PHE A 135 7.61 -27.48 -23.08
CA PHE A 135 8.72 -27.60 -24.03
C PHE A 135 9.99 -28.05 -23.31
#